data_AF-A0A813LL92-F1
#
_entry.id   AF-A0A813LL92-F1
#
_cell.length_a   1.000
_cell.length_b   1.000
_cell.length_c   1.000
_cell.angle_alpha   90.00
_cell.angle_beta   90.00
_cell.angle_gamma   90.00
#
_symmetry.space_group_name_H-M   'P 1'
#
loop_
_entity.id
_entity.type
_entity.pdbx_description
1 polymer ?
#
loop_
_entity_poly.entity_id
_entity_poly.type
_entity_poly.pdbx_seq_one_letter_code
_entity_poly.pdbx_strand_id
1 'polypeptide(L)'
;MDNDKDSSEDRDDLDSFASQDTETSTNAVKSSAMLSVVAIFATLNLQVLASETDLNCHTSHCPDDYTIWTVLNNIFTAIFVFEIILRMAISKPRRYFCGERTRVKFKIDVLNCLDVFMVGTRVLDVWILAPAGIYTGLRVISAFRILHLGPFVKQVQLNRTFRELWLVIAAIGETLKTLLWVGLMIFLVTWVCAILVTMATLDNKAEDFNFNSATWTFDDYWGSVPKSAYSLFQVITKDSWAASLVWPLVAKNNVLILLFGGFFMVAGLALMNAIIGVVVECTLSSSKTNAEKEYKEKMKVDQLVMDSLKQIFHDADTDYSGELDRDELA
;
A
#
# COMPACT_ATOMS: atom_id res chain seq x y z
N MET A 1 -37.56 -21.20 47.54
CA MET A 1 -37.68 -22.05 46.34
C MET A 1 -37.53 -21.23 45.05
N ASP A 2 -37.46 -19.90 45.12
CA ASP A 2 -37.25 -19.01 43.94
C ASP A 2 -35.78 -18.69 43.63
N ASN A 3 -34.83 -18.92 44.56
CA ASN A 3 -33.40 -18.58 44.34
C ASN A 3 -32.64 -19.53 43.41
N ASP A 4 -33.15 -20.74 43.16
CA ASP A 4 -32.47 -21.70 42.28
C ASP A 4 -32.72 -21.42 40.78
N LYS A 5 -33.84 -20.76 40.44
CA LYS A 5 -34.20 -20.45 39.05
C LYS A 5 -33.34 -19.34 38.45
N ASP A 6 -33.08 -18.28 39.20
CA ASP A 6 -32.25 -17.14 38.75
C ASP A 6 -30.81 -17.60 38.45
N SER A 7 -30.27 -18.49 39.30
CA SER A 7 -28.92 -19.04 39.11
C SER A 7 -28.78 -20.02 37.93
N SER A 8 -29.90 -20.52 37.38
CA SER A 8 -29.92 -21.38 36.21
C SER A 8 -30.03 -20.60 34.91
N GLU A 9 -30.82 -19.52 34.89
CA GLU A 9 -30.92 -18.61 33.72
C GLU A 9 -29.59 -17.89 33.45
N ASP A 10 -28.92 -17.37 34.49
CA ASP A 10 -27.61 -16.73 34.35
C ASP A 10 -26.52 -17.70 33.82
N ARG A 11 -26.62 -18.99 34.18
CA ARG A 11 -25.68 -20.03 33.71
C ARG A 11 -25.89 -20.39 32.25
N ASP A 12 -27.15 -20.51 31.82
CA ASP A 12 -27.48 -20.79 30.42
C ASP A 12 -27.09 -19.61 29.51
N ASP A 13 -27.24 -18.36 29.99
CA ASP A 13 -26.81 -17.17 29.25
C ASP A 13 -25.28 -17.07 29.12
N LEU A 14 -24.54 -17.39 30.19
CA LEU A 14 -23.06 -17.47 30.18
C LEU A 14 -22.55 -18.55 29.22
N ASP A 15 -23.18 -19.72 29.19
CA ASP A 15 -22.83 -20.81 28.28
C ASP A 15 -23.20 -20.48 26.82
N SER A 16 -24.30 -19.75 26.59
CA SER A 16 -24.68 -19.25 25.27
C SER A 16 -23.68 -18.21 24.74
N PHE A 17 -23.21 -17.30 25.60
CA PHE A 17 -22.23 -16.29 25.26
C PHE A 17 -20.85 -16.91 24.99
N ALA A 18 -20.42 -17.84 25.86
CA ALA A 18 -19.17 -18.58 25.68
C ALA A 18 -19.17 -19.44 24.41
N SER A 19 -20.28 -20.13 24.10
CA SER A 19 -20.40 -20.91 22.86
C SER A 19 -20.40 -20.03 21.61
N GLN A 20 -21.05 -18.86 21.65
CA GLN A 20 -21.06 -17.91 20.54
C GLN A 20 -19.69 -17.27 20.30
N ASP A 21 -18.92 -16.95 21.35
CA ASP A 21 -17.54 -16.45 21.25
C ASP A 21 -16.57 -17.53 20.76
N THR A 22 -16.76 -18.78 21.18
CA THR A 22 -15.94 -19.92 20.75
C THR A 22 -16.18 -20.26 19.27
N GLU A 23 -17.45 -20.23 18.83
CA GLU A 23 -17.82 -20.47 17.42
C GLU A 23 -17.35 -19.32 16.51
N THR A 24 -17.46 -18.07 16.98
CA THR A 24 -16.95 -16.89 16.25
C THR A 24 -15.44 -16.90 16.13
N SER A 25 -14.73 -17.28 17.20
CA SER A 25 -13.27 -17.41 17.21
C SER A 25 -12.79 -18.55 16.31
N THR A 26 -13.47 -19.70 16.33
CA THR A 26 -13.14 -20.85 15.47
C THR A 26 -13.35 -20.55 13.99
N ASN A 27 -14.44 -19.85 13.65
CA ASN A 27 -14.72 -19.40 12.29
C ASN A 27 -13.72 -18.33 11.80
N ALA A 28 -13.28 -17.44 12.70
CA ALA A 28 -12.26 -16.44 12.39
C ALA A 28 -10.88 -17.09 12.13
N VAL A 29 -10.48 -18.07 12.93
CA VAL A 29 -9.22 -18.81 12.75
C VAL A 29 -9.25 -19.59 11.43
N LYS A 30 -10.35 -20.28 11.11
CA LYS A 30 -10.50 -21.05 9.86
C LYS A 30 -10.45 -20.16 8.62
N SER A 31 -11.09 -18.98 8.68
CA SER A 31 -11.01 -17.95 7.63
C SER A 31 -9.58 -17.42 7.44
N SER A 32 -8.85 -17.19 8.53
CA SER A 32 -7.46 -16.70 8.48
C SER A 32 -6.45 -17.72 7.90
N ALA A 33 -6.65 -19.01 8.18
CA ALA A 33 -5.83 -20.09 7.63
C ALA A 33 -6.05 -20.24 6.13
N MET A 34 -7.32 -20.24 5.69
CA MET A 34 -7.66 -20.27 4.26
C MET A 34 -7.04 -19.10 3.50
N LEU A 35 -7.12 -17.89 4.04
CA LEU A 35 -6.57 -16.70 3.40
C LEU A 35 -5.03 -16.71 3.33
N SER A 36 -4.35 -17.24 4.36
CA SER A 36 -2.90 -17.42 4.35
C SER A 36 -2.44 -18.39 3.26
N VAL A 37 -3.18 -19.48 3.04
CA VAL A 37 -2.92 -20.44 1.95
C VAL A 37 -3.04 -19.76 0.58
N VAL A 38 -4.07 -18.94 0.39
CA VAL A 38 -4.28 -18.19 -0.87
C VAL A 38 -3.14 -17.21 -1.12
N ALA A 39 -2.64 -16.53 -0.09
CA ALA A 39 -1.50 -15.64 -0.21
C ALA A 39 -0.24 -16.38 -0.68
N ILE A 40 0.00 -17.60 -0.18
CA ILE A 40 1.10 -18.47 -0.63
C ILE A 40 0.93 -18.86 -2.11
N PHE A 41 -0.27 -19.25 -2.54
CA PHE A 41 -0.50 -19.54 -3.96
C PHE A 41 -0.36 -18.31 -4.85
N ALA A 42 -0.74 -17.12 -4.37
CA ALA A 42 -0.56 -15.86 -5.09
C ALA A 42 0.93 -15.51 -5.26
N THR A 43 1.77 -15.71 -4.24
CA THR A 43 3.22 -15.49 -4.36
C THR A 43 3.89 -16.53 -5.25
N LEU A 44 3.51 -17.81 -5.16
CA LEU A 44 3.99 -18.84 -6.07
C LEU A 44 3.62 -18.54 -7.52
N ASN A 45 2.40 -18.06 -7.76
CA ASN A 45 1.97 -17.66 -9.09
C ASN A 45 2.80 -16.48 -9.62
N LEU A 46 3.10 -15.49 -8.78
CA LEU A 46 3.98 -14.38 -9.17
C LEU A 46 5.37 -14.88 -9.59
N GLN A 47 5.93 -15.84 -8.85
CA GLN A 47 7.21 -16.44 -9.21
C GLN A 47 7.14 -17.21 -10.52
N VAL A 48 6.05 -17.95 -10.76
CA VAL A 48 5.81 -18.65 -12.04
C VAL A 48 5.70 -17.66 -13.19
N LEU A 49 5.04 -16.52 -13.02
CA LEU A 49 4.99 -15.46 -14.04
C LEU A 49 6.38 -14.88 -14.33
N ALA A 50 7.19 -14.64 -13.29
CA ALA A 50 8.54 -14.13 -13.47
C ALA A 50 9.37 -15.13 -14.29
N SER A 51 9.34 -16.41 -13.91
CA SER A 51 10.01 -17.47 -14.65
C SER A 51 9.46 -17.63 -16.08
N GLU A 52 8.15 -17.52 -16.28
CA GLU A 52 7.53 -17.52 -17.60
C GLU A 52 8.02 -16.34 -18.45
N THR A 53 8.27 -15.17 -17.84
CA THR A 53 8.74 -13.98 -18.56
C THR A 53 10.20 -14.09 -18.98
N ASP A 54 11.05 -14.65 -18.11
CA ASP A 54 12.48 -14.82 -18.36
C ASP A 54 12.79 -16.03 -19.26
N LEU A 55 12.06 -17.13 -19.08
CA LEU A 55 12.27 -18.39 -19.80
C LEU A 55 11.42 -18.51 -21.06
N ASN A 56 10.37 -17.68 -21.24
CA ASN A 56 9.77 -17.56 -22.55
C ASN A 56 10.79 -16.93 -23.49
N CYS A 57 11.09 -17.69 -24.53
CA CYS A 57 12.13 -17.36 -25.47
C CYS A 57 11.63 -16.21 -26.38
N HIS A 58 12.31 -15.06 -26.30
CA HIS A 58 12.01 -13.84 -27.08
C HIS A 58 12.58 -13.89 -28.51
N THR A 59 13.22 -15.01 -28.88
CA THR A 59 13.89 -15.22 -30.18
C THR A 59 13.11 -16.19 -31.06
N SER A 60 13.21 -16.04 -32.39
CA SER A 60 12.40 -16.72 -33.41
C SER A 60 12.50 -18.26 -33.49
N HIS A 61 13.28 -18.93 -32.64
CA HIS A 61 13.39 -20.38 -32.55
C HIS A 61 13.32 -20.82 -31.09
N CYS A 62 12.14 -21.26 -30.67
CA CYS A 62 11.92 -21.84 -29.35
C CYS A 62 11.32 -23.23 -29.52
N PRO A 63 11.76 -24.24 -28.76
CA PRO A 63 11.12 -25.55 -28.72
C PRO A 63 9.70 -25.43 -28.11
N ASP A 64 8.78 -26.28 -28.58
CA ASP A 64 7.33 -26.26 -28.33
C ASP A 64 6.88 -26.51 -26.86
N ASP A 65 7.76 -26.35 -25.87
CA ASP A 65 7.50 -26.71 -24.47
C ASP A 65 6.66 -25.66 -23.70
N TYR A 66 5.69 -25.06 -24.40
CA TYR A 66 4.68 -24.13 -23.87
C TYR A 66 3.61 -24.82 -23.00
N THR A 67 3.65 -26.16 -22.94
CA THR A 67 2.67 -26.97 -22.22
C THR A 67 2.73 -26.72 -20.72
N ILE A 68 3.93 -26.58 -20.13
CA ILE A 68 4.08 -26.44 -18.67
C ILE A 68 3.52 -25.11 -18.16
N TRP A 69 3.79 -24.00 -18.85
CA TRP A 69 3.26 -22.68 -18.49
C TRP A 69 1.74 -22.63 -18.64
N THR A 70 1.22 -23.24 -19.71
CA THR A 70 -0.22 -23.34 -19.94
C THR A 70 -0.90 -24.17 -18.84
N VAL A 71 -0.32 -25.31 -18.45
CA VAL A 71 -0.85 -26.15 -17.37
C VAL A 71 -0.81 -25.43 -16.03
N LEU A 72 0.31 -24.78 -15.68
CA LEU A 72 0.45 -24.03 -14.44
C LEU A 72 -0.55 -22.86 -14.38
N ASN A 73 -0.67 -22.07 -15.45
CA ASN A 73 -1.63 -20.96 -15.52
C ASN A 73 -3.08 -21.45 -15.37
N ASN A 74 -3.42 -22.62 -15.93
CA ASN A 74 -4.73 -23.24 -15.73
C ASN A 74 -4.96 -23.69 -14.27
N ILE A 75 -3.97 -24.34 -13.64
CA ILE A 75 -4.06 -24.79 -12.24
C ILE A 75 -4.29 -23.62 -11.31
N PHE A 76 -3.47 -22.55 -11.42
CA PHE A 76 -3.65 -21.38 -10.56
C PHE A 76 -4.98 -20.68 -10.81
N THR A 77 -5.42 -20.56 -12.06
CA THR A 77 -6.73 -19.97 -12.39
C THR A 77 -7.86 -20.78 -11.76
N ALA A 78 -7.82 -22.11 -11.85
CA ALA A 78 -8.79 -22.99 -11.22
C ALA A 78 -8.82 -22.83 -9.70
N ILE A 79 -7.65 -22.78 -9.04
CA ILE A 79 -7.53 -22.58 -7.59
C ILE A 79 -8.18 -21.24 -7.17
N PHE A 80 -7.90 -20.14 -7.85
CA PHE A 80 -8.46 -18.84 -7.49
C PHE A 80 -9.97 -18.73 -7.79
N VAL A 81 -10.44 -19.31 -8.88
CA VAL A 81 -11.88 -19.38 -9.17
C VAL A 81 -12.61 -20.18 -8.08
N PHE A 82 -12.08 -21.35 -7.72
CA PHE A 82 -12.66 -22.20 -6.68
C PHE A 82 -12.70 -21.48 -5.33
N GLU A 83 -11.61 -20.81 -5.00
CA GLU A 83 -11.48 -20.00 -3.80
C GLU A 83 -12.55 -18.90 -3.74
N ILE A 84 -12.68 -18.07 -4.79
CA ILE A 84 -13.68 -17.00 -4.81
C ILE A 84 -15.11 -17.55 -4.67
N ILE A 85 -15.40 -18.69 -5.32
CA ILE A 85 -16.69 -19.36 -5.20
C ILE A 85 -16.93 -19.78 -3.74
N LEU A 86 -15.95 -20.41 -3.09
CA LEU A 86 -16.06 -20.79 -1.68
C LEU A 86 -16.26 -19.58 -0.77
N ARG A 87 -15.47 -18.51 -0.94
CA ARG A 87 -15.62 -17.28 -0.13
C ARG A 87 -16.98 -16.64 -0.32
N MET A 88 -17.49 -16.62 -1.55
CA MET A 88 -18.81 -16.07 -1.87
C MET A 88 -19.95 -16.94 -1.32
N ALA A 89 -19.80 -18.26 -1.35
CA ALA A 89 -20.75 -19.22 -0.80
C ALA A 89 -20.86 -19.11 0.73
N ILE A 90 -19.73 -18.99 1.42
CA ILE A 90 -19.68 -18.86 2.89
C ILE A 90 -20.20 -17.49 3.35
N SER A 91 -19.76 -16.41 2.69
CA SER A 91 -20.04 -15.04 3.15
C SER A 91 -21.39 -14.50 2.71
N LYS A 92 -22.07 -15.15 1.75
CA LYS A 92 -23.20 -14.66 0.94
C LYS A 92 -22.76 -13.53 -0.03
N PRO A 93 -23.22 -13.54 -1.30
CA PRO A 93 -22.74 -12.62 -2.35
C PRO A 93 -22.88 -11.14 -1.98
N ARG A 94 -24.01 -10.75 -1.39
CA ARG A 94 -24.25 -9.36 -0.98
C ARG A 94 -23.27 -8.85 0.08
N ARG A 95 -22.88 -9.68 1.04
CA ARG A 95 -21.94 -9.31 2.11
C ARG A 95 -20.49 -9.33 1.61
N TYR A 96 -20.17 -10.24 0.69
CA TYR A 96 -18.84 -10.29 0.07
C TYR A 96 -18.49 -8.98 -0.68
N PHE A 97 -19.43 -8.43 -1.45
CA PHE A 97 -19.22 -7.17 -2.18
C PHE A 97 -19.46 -5.92 -1.35
N CYS A 98 -20.38 -5.94 -0.38
CA CYS A 98 -20.69 -4.74 0.41
C CYS A 98 -19.85 -4.57 1.68
N GLY A 99 -19.09 -5.59 2.08
CA GLY A 99 -18.30 -5.59 3.32
C GLY A 99 -19.15 -5.67 4.59
N GLU A 100 -18.48 -5.85 5.73
CA GLU A 100 -19.09 -5.79 7.07
C GLU A 100 -19.52 -4.34 7.38
N ARG A 101 -20.72 -4.13 7.93
CA ARG A 101 -21.38 -2.82 8.05
C ARG A 101 -20.70 -1.83 9.03
N THR A 102 -19.61 -2.21 9.69
CA THR A 102 -19.20 -1.57 10.95
C THR A 102 -18.10 -0.51 10.90
N ARG A 103 -17.37 -0.23 9.81
CA ARG A 103 -16.29 0.80 9.93
C ARG A 103 -15.99 1.79 8.81
N VAL A 104 -16.59 1.74 7.61
CA VAL A 104 -16.28 2.78 6.59
C VAL A 104 -17.50 3.17 5.76
N LYS A 105 -17.64 4.48 5.49
CA LYS A 105 -18.75 5.14 4.78
C LYS A 105 -18.93 4.74 3.31
N PHE A 106 -18.13 3.83 2.78
CA PHE A 106 -18.23 3.31 1.40
C PHE A 106 -18.82 1.90 1.40
N LYS A 107 -19.97 1.76 0.73
CA LYS A 107 -20.80 0.54 0.67
C LYS A 107 -20.22 -0.60 -0.18
N ILE A 108 -19.01 -0.49 -0.72
CA ILE A 108 -18.40 -1.49 -1.61
C ILE A 108 -16.98 -1.80 -1.12
N ASP A 109 -16.69 -3.09 -0.93
CA ASP A 109 -15.36 -3.58 -0.66
C ASP A 109 -14.53 -3.59 -1.96
N VAL A 110 -13.74 -2.53 -2.17
CA VAL A 110 -12.94 -2.34 -3.38
C VAL A 110 -11.92 -3.46 -3.59
N LEU A 111 -11.33 -4.02 -2.53
CA LEU A 111 -10.30 -5.06 -2.67
C LEU A 111 -10.91 -6.40 -3.07
N ASN A 112 -12.06 -6.78 -2.51
CA ASN A 112 -12.77 -7.99 -2.93
C ASN A 112 -13.33 -7.84 -4.35
N CYS A 113 -13.82 -6.64 -4.70
CA CYS A 113 -14.29 -6.35 -6.06
C CYS A 113 -13.14 -6.41 -7.08
N LEU A 114 -11.98 -5.85 -6.73
CA LEU A 114 -10.78 -5.90 -7.56
C LEU A 114 -10.28 -7.34 -7.71
N ASP A 115 -10.32 -8.15 -6.65
CA ASP A 115 -9.93 -9.56 -6.69
C ASP A 115 -10.82 -10.37 -7.65
N VAL A 116 -12.14 -10.21 -7.55
CA VAL A 116 -13.10 -10.82 -8.49
C VAL A 116 -12.87 -10.35 -9.92
N PHE A 117 -12.64 -9.04 -10.12
CA PHE A 117 -12.34 -8.51 -11.45
C PHE A 117 -11.07 -9.14 -12.02
N MET A 118 -10.00 -9.20 -11.23
CA MET A 118 -8.72 -9.78 -11.64
C MET A 118 -8.85 -11.27 -11.98
N VAL A 119 -9.55 -12.07 -11.16
CA VAL A 119 -9.82 -13.49 -11.48
C VAL A 119 -10.71 -13.61 -12.72
N GLY A 120 -11.68 -12.72 -12.90
CA GLY A 120 -12.51 -12.65 -14.11
C GLY A 120 -11.68 -12.40 -15.37
N THR A 121 -10.73 -11.45 -15.33
CA THR A 121 -9.82 -11.21 -16.46
C THR A 121 -8.92 -12.42 -16.75
N ARG A 122 -8.55 -13.21 -15.74
CA ARG A 122 -7.80 -14.47 -15.91
C ARG A 122 -8.61 -15.57 -16.55
N VAL A 123 -9.85 -15.75 -16.13
CA VAL A 123 -10.76 -16.71 -16.77
C VAL A 123 -10.95 -16.34 -18.24
N LEU A 124 -11.15 -15.05 -18.54
CA LEU A 124 -11.26 -14.57 -19.91
C LEU A 124 -9.98 -14.86 -20.72
N ASP A 125 -8.81 -14.53 -20.17
CA ASP A 125 -7.52 -14.71 -20.86
C ASP A 125 -7.18 -16.19 -21.07
N VAL A 126 -7.20 -17.00 -20.00
CA VAL A 126 -6.70 -18.38 -20.00
C VAL A 126 -7.72 -19.38 -20.55
N TRP A 127 -9.02 -19.23 -20.25
CA TRP A 127 -10.04 -20.23 -20.63
C TRP A 127 -10.85 -19.86 -21.87
N ILE A 128 -10.89 -18.59 -22.26
CA ILE A 128 -11.68 -18.13 -23.40
C ILE A 128 -10.76 -17.72 -24.56
N LEU A 129 -9.87 -16.76 -24.32
CA LEU A 129 -9.07 -16.16 -25.38
C LEU A 129 -7.92 -17.05 -25.85
N ALA A 130 -7.18 -17.67 -24.91
CA ALA A 130 -6.07 -18.56 -25.25
C ALA A 130 -6.52 -19.78 -26.09
N PRO A 131 -7.61 -20.51 -25.75
CA PRO A 131 -8.10 -21.61 -26.59
C PRO A 131 -8.69 -21.12 -27.93
N ALA A 132 -9.18 -19.89 -28.00
CA ALA A 132 -9.64 -19.27 -29.24
C ALA A 132 -8.48 -18.77 -30.14
N GLY A 133 -7.22 -18.90 -29.69
CA GLY A 133 -6.04 -18.45 -30.43
C GLY A 133 -5.88 -16.93 -30.50
N ILE A 134 -6.59 -16.18 -29.63
CA ILE A 134 -6.56 -14.72 -29.62
C ILE A 134 -5.57 -14.26 -28.54
N TYR A 135 -4.38 -13.85 -28.96
CA TYR A 135 -3.37 -13.27 -28.07
C TYR A 135 -3.61 -11.76 -27.93
N THR A 136 -4.21 -11.33 -26.82
CA THR A 136 -4.47 -9.91 -26.53
C THR A 136 -3.43 -9.32 -25.57
N GLY A 137 -3.39 -7.99 -25.48
CA GLY A 137 -2.58 -7.26 -24.47
C GLY A 137 -3.04 -7.45 -23.02
N LEU A 138 -4.07 -8.27 -22.76
CA LEU A 138 -4.53 -8.60 -21.40
C LEU A 138 -3.45 -9.31 -20.56
N ARG A 139 -2.38 -9.82 -21.20
CA ARG A 139 -1.16 -10.27 -20.49
C ARG A 139 -0.56 -9.20 -19.56
N VAL A 140 -0.70 -7.92 -19.88
CA VAL A 140 -0.24 -6.83 -19.00
C VAL A 140 -1.12 -6.74 -17.75
N ILE A 141 -2.43 -6.97 -17.85
CA ILE A 141 -3.32 -7.08 -16.69
C ILE A 141 -2.95 -8.32 -15.87
N SER A 142 -2.53 -9.40 -16.54
CA SER A 142 -1.93 -10.56 -15.91
C SER A 142 -0.60 -10.28 -15.19
N ALA A 143 0.07 -9.14 -15.37
CA ALA A 143 1.24 -8.75 -14.57
C ALA A 143 0.86 -8.16 -13.20
N PHE A 144 -0.34 -7.60 -13.04
CA PHE A 144 -0.83 -7.05 -11.78
C PHE A 144 -1.26 -8.12 -10.76
N ARG A 145 -0.75 -9.36 -10.87
CA ARG A 145 -1.02 -10.50 -9.97
C ARG A 145 -0.84 -10.17 -8.50
N ILE A 146 0.10 -9.28 -8.17
CA ILE A 146 0.36 -8.84 -6.81
C ILE A 146 -0.90 -8.27 -6.13
N LEU A 147 -1.84 -7.70 -6.89
CA LEU A 147 -3.06 -7.12 -6.33
C LEU A 147 -4.00 -8.18 -5.73
N HIS A 148 -3.87 -9.46 -6.09
CA HIS A 148 -4.59 -10.57 -5.44
C HIS A 148 -4.21 -10.77 -3.97
N LEU A 149 -3.08 -10.22 -3.53
CA LEU A 149 -2.72 -10.20 -2.11
C LEU A 149 -3.52 -9.16 -1.32
N GLY A 150 -4.30 -8.29 -1.98
CA GLY A 150 -5.10 -7.23 -1.35
C GLY A 150 -6.02 -7.73 -0.22
N PRO A 151 -6.84 -8.78 -0.42
CA PRO A 151 -7.62 -9.39 0.65
C PRO A 151 -6.76 -9.93 1.81
N PHE A 152 -5.57 -10.47 1.53
CA PHE A 152 -4.64 -10.91 2.57
C PHE A 152 -4.09 -9.74 3.38
N VAL A 153 -3.73 -8.63 2.72
CA VAL A 153 -3.30 -7.39 3.40
C VAL A 153 -4.35 -6.91 4.40
N LYS A 154 -5.64 -7.04 4.07
CA LYS A 154 -6.73 -6.72 5.01
C LYS A 154 -6.74 -7.59 6.25
N GLN A 155 -6.34 -8.85 6.16
CA GLN A 155 -6.26 -9.71 7.34
C GLN A 155 -5.02 -9.40 8.17
N VAL A 156 -3.90 -9.11 7.51
CA VAL A 156 -2.68 -8.63 8.17
C VAL A 156 -2.99 -7.37 8.99
N GLN A 157 -3.82 -6.46 8.47
CA GLN A 157 -4.27 -5.25 9.18
C GLN A 157 -5.05 -5.54 10.49
N LEU A 158 -5.74 -6.68 10.56
CA LEU A 158 -6.57 -7.07 11.71
C LEU A 158 -5.78 -7.87 12.76
N ASN A 159 -4.63 -8.41 12.38
CA ASN A 159 -3.81 -9.20 13.27
C ASN A 159 -3.00 -8.31 14.22
N ARG A 160 -3.14 -8.55 15.53
CA ARG A 160 -2.45 -7.80 16.59
C ARG A 160 -0.92 -7.84 16.44
N THR A 161 -0.36 -8.94 15.93
CA THR A 161 1.09 -9.11 15.73
C THR A 161 1.64 -8.15 14.68
N PHE A 162 0.88 -7.85 13.63
CA PHE A 162 1.32 -6.99 12.52
C PHE A 162 0.82 -5.55 12.65
N ARG A 163 0.23 -5.19 13.80
CA ARG A 163 -0.30 -3.84 14.05
C ARG A 163 0.77 -2.77 13.82
N GLU A 164 2.01 -3.01 14.25
CA GLU A 164 3.12 -2.07 14.07
C GLU A 164 3.46 -1.87 12.60
N LEU A 165 3.51 -2.95 11.81
CA LEU A 165 3.72 -2.88 10.36
C LEU A 165 2.61 -2.09 9.68
N TRP A 166 1.34 -2.31 10.06
CA TRP A 166 0.22 -1.58 9.49
C TRP A 166 0.26 -0.08 9.85
N LEU A 167 0.67 0.27 11.07
CA LEU A 167 0.86 1.67 11.47
C LEU A 167 1.92 2.36 10.59
N VAL A 168 3.04 1.67 10.29
CA VAL A 168 4.06 2.20 9.38
C VAL A 168 3.50 2.38 7.96
N ILE A 169 2.80 1.38 7.43
CA ILE A 169 2.19 1.47 6.09
C ILE A 169 1.15 2.60 6.02
N ALA A 170 0.32 2.75 7.04
CA ALA A 170 -0.65 3.82 7.13
C ALA A 170 0.02 5.22 7.15
N ALA A 171 1.09 5.37 7.92
CA ALA A 171 1.89 6.61 7.96
C ALA A 171 2.55 6.92 6.60
N ILE A 172 3.08 5.89 5.91
CA ILE A 172 3.58 6.04 4.54
C ILE A 172 2.45 6.48 3.60
N GLY A 173 1.26 5.90 3.73
CA GLY A 173 0.10 6.27 2.92
C GLY A 173 -0.32 7.74 3.09
N GLU A 174 -0.17 8.30 4.30
CA GLU A 174 -0.43 9.72 4.56
C GLU A 174 0.64 10.62 3.95
N THR A 175 1.92 10.26 4.08
CA THR A 175 3.02 11.01 3.46
C THR A 175 3.03 10.91 1.93
N LEU A 176 2.57 9.81 1.35
CA LEU A 176 2.42 9.67 -0.11
C LEU A 176 1.43 10.68 -0.69
N LYS A 177 0.36 11.06 0.03
CA LYS A 177 -0.58 12.07 -0.46
C LYS A 177 0.09 13.44 -0.61
N THR A 178 0.88 13.84 0.38
CA THR A 178 1.60 15.13 0.32
C THR A 178 2.67 15.09 -0.77
N LEU A 179 3.43 14.00 -0.86
CA LEU A 179 4.42 13.78 -1.91
C LEU A 179 3.80 13.74 -3.31
N LEU A 180 2.59 13.20 -3.48
CA LEU A 180 1.88 13.18 -4.75
C LEU A 180 1.57 14.59 -5.25
N TRP A 181 1.13 15.49 -4.37
CA TRP A 181 0.88 16.89 -4.74
C TRP A 181 2.16 17.63 -5.12
N VAL A 182 3.24 17.41 -4.39
CA VAL A 182 4.55 18.00 -4.73
C VAL A 182 5.09 17.43 -6.05
N GLY A 183 4.98 16.11 -6.24
CA GLY A 183 5.34 15.44 -7.48
C GLY A 183 4.54 15.94 -8.67
N LEU A 184 3.24 16.19 -8.51
CA LEU A 184 2.38 16.78 -9.54
C LEU A 184 2.85 18.19 -9.91
N MET A 185 3.21 19.02 -8.93
CA MET A 185 3.75 20.36 -9.18
C MET A 185 5.08 20.32 -9.92
N ILE A 186 6.00 19.43 -9.51
CA ILE A 186 7.27 19.22 -10.21
C ILE A 186 7.03 18.73 -11.64
N PHE A 187 6.08 17.80 -11.84
CA PHE A 187 5.72 17.30 -13.17
C PHE A 187 5.21 18.41 -14.08
N LEU A 188 4.30 19.27 -13.59
CA LEU A 188 3.77 20.39 -14.37
C LEU A 188 4.86 21.39 -14.76
N VAL A 189 5.73 21.78 -13.82
CA VAL A 189 6.86 22.68 -14.11
C VAL A 189 7.81 22.03 -15.13
N THR A 190 8.13 20.75 -14.96
CA THR A 190 8.96 19.99 -15.89
C THR A 190 8.34 19.95 -17.27
N TRP A 191 7.03 19.75 -17.37
CA TRP A 191 6.31 19.70 -18.65
C TRP A 191 6.34 21.05 -19.38
N VAL A 192 6.12 22.15 -18.66
CA VAL A 192 6.21 23.50 -19.23
C VAL A 192 7.63 23.79 -19.72
N CYS A 193 8.65 23.49 -18.91
CA CYS A 193 10.04 23.64 -19.31
C CYS A 193 10.40 22.74 -20.51
N ALA A 194 9.87 21.51 -20.57
CA ALA A 194 10.08 20.60 -21.69
C ALA A 194 9.57 21.22 -23.00
N ILE A 195 8.35 21.77 -23.01
CA ILE A 195 7.79 22.47 -24.16
C ILE A 195 8.69 23.63 -24.58
N LEU A 196 9.12 24.47 -23.63
CA LEU A 196 9.96 25.63 -23.91
C LEU A 196 11.32 25.25 -24.49
N VAL A 197 11.98 24.21 -23.97
CA VAL A 197 13.26 23.72 -24.50
C VAL A 197 13.06 23.15 -25.89
N THR A 198 12.07 22.26 -26.09
CA THR A 198 11.79 21.70 -27.41
C THR A 198 11.55 22.82 -28.42
N MET A 199 10.72 23.82 -28.09
CA MET A 199 10.45 24.98 -28.94
C MET A 199 11.71 25.80 -29.26
N ALA A 200 12.56 26.04 -28.26
CA ALA A 200 13.81 26.79 -28.45
C ALA A 200 14.83 26.05 -29.33
N THR A 201 14.69 24.73 -29.47
CA THR A 201 15.59 23.89 -30.28
C THR A 201 15.01 23.51 -31.65
N LEU A 202 13.74 23.77 -31.93
CA LEU A 202 13.05 23.37 -33.18
C LEU A 202 13.74 23.87 -34.45
N ASP A 203 14.27 25.10 -34.44
CA ASP A 203 14.86 25.74 -35.62
C ASP A 203 16.30 25.29 -35.90
N ASN A 204 16.93 24.58 -34.97
CA ASN A 204 18.31 24.11 -35.10
C ASN A 204 18.33 22.66 -35.59
N LYS A 205 19.36 22.27 -36.36
CA LYS A 205 19.54 20.88 -36.73
C LYS A 205 20.13 20.11 -35.56
N ALA A 206 19.78 18.83 -35.41
CA ALA A 206 20.34 17.96 -34.36
C ALA A 206 21.89 17.93 -34.39
N GLU A 207 22.48 18.00 -35.58
CA GLU A 207 23.93 18.03 -35.83
C GLU A 207 24.61 19.30 -35.30
N ASP A 208 23.86 20.37 -35.07
CA ASP A 208 24.42 21.61 -34.53
C ASP A 208 24.87 21.42 -33.09
N PHE A 209 24.24 20.51 -32.33
CA PHE A 209 24.54 20.33 -30.91
C PHE A 209 25.63 19.28 -30.68
N ASN A 210 26.61 19.62 -29.84
CA ASN A 210 27.71 18.71 -29.51
C ASN A 210 27.36 17.80 -28.32
N PHE A 211 26.84 16.62 -28.61
CA PHE A 211 26.52 15.56 -27.62
C PHE A 211 27.60 14.48 -27.54
N ASN A 212 28.84 14.73 -27.98
CA ASN A 212 29.91 13.71 -27.97
C ASN A 212 30.27 13.19 -26.57
N SER A 213 30.02 13.98 -25.53
CA SER A 213 30.20 13.59 -24.13
C SER A 213 28.98 12.89 -23.51
N ALA A 214 27.88 12.77 -24.25
CA ALA A 214 26.63 12.21 -23.77
C ALA A 214 26.43 10.77 -24.28
N THR A 215 25.67 9.98 -23.52
CA THR A 215 25.37 8.58 -23.87
C THR A 215 24.45 8.44 -25.07
N TRP A 216 23.57 9.43 -25.29
CA TRP A 216 22.53 9.41 -26.32
C TRP A 216 22.55 10.68 -27.17
N THR A 217 21.83 10.65 -28.28
CA THR A 217 21.84 11.74 -29.27
C THR A 217 20.87 12.88 -28.88
N PHE A 218 20.96 14.01 -29.58
CA PHE A 218 20.00 15.12 -29.40
C PHE A 218 18.55 14.64 -29.58
N ASP A 219 18.27 13.81 -30.58
CA ASP A 219 16.90 13.34 -30.86
C ASP A 219 16.37 12.41 -29.77
N ASP A 220 17.24 11.72 -29.03
CA ASP A 220 16.86 10.88 -27.89
C ASP A 220 16.50 11.72 -26.68
N TYR A 221 17.20 12.83 -26.45
CA TYR A 221 16.98 13.69 -25.29
C TYR A 221 15.93 14.79 -25.51
N TRP A 222 15.93 15.44 -26.67
CA TRP A 222 15.21 16.71 -26.90
C TRP A 222 14.30 16.70 -28.13
N GLY A 223 14.32 15.61 -28.91
CA GLY A 223 13.57 15.51 -30.17
C GLY A 223 12.04 15.54 -30.03
N SER A 224 11.50 15.36 -28.83
CA SER A 224 10.06 15.54 -28.55
C SER A 224 9.82 16.03 -27.13
N VAL A 225 8.61 16.52 -26.86
CA VAL A 225 8.25 17.03 -25.52
C VAL A 225 8.35 15.93 -24.43
N PRO A 226 7.84 14.69 -24.62
CA PRO A 226 8.02 13.64 -23.62
C PRO A 226 9.49 13.27 -23.37
N LYS A 227 10.31 13.24 -24.43
CA LYS A 227 11.76 13.01 -24.33
C LYS A 227 12.43 14.14 -23.55
N SER A 228 12.11 15.39 -23.87
CA SER A 228 12.60 16.58 -23.17
C SER A 228 12.20 16.59 -21.70
N ALA A 229 10.98 16.14 -21.37
CA ALA A 229 10.51 16.00 -19.99
C ALA A 229 11.30 14.93 -19.23
N TYR A 230 11.64 13.80 -19.87
CA TYR A 230 12.50 12.78 -19.29
C TYR A 230 13.94 13.27 -19.08
N SER A 231 14.51 14.00 -20.05
CA SER A 231 15.81 14.64 -19.91
C SER A 231 15.83 15.67 -18.77
N LEU A 232 14.78 16.48 -18.63
CA LEU A 232 14.65 17.40 -17.49
C LEU A 232 14.47 16.67 -16.16
N PHE A 233 13.81 15.51 -16.14
CA PHE A 233 13.79 14.65 -14.96
C PHE A 233 15.21 14.17 -14.59
N GLN A 234 16.04 13.79 -15.57
CA GLN A 234 17.44 13.46 -15.35
C GLN A 234 18.25 14.68 -14.84
N VAL A 235 17.92 15.90 -15.29
CA VAL A 235 18.48 17.14 -14.72
C VAL A 235 18.11 17.32 -13.24
N ILE A 236 16.86 17.01 -12.85
CA ILE A 236 16.41 17.06 -11.45
C ILE A 236 17.17 16.04 -10.59
N THR A 237 17.37 14.82 -11.08
CA THR A 237 18.15 13.78 -10.38
C THR A 237 19.65 14.08 -10.35
N LYS A 238 20.09 15.11 -11.07
CA LYS A 238 21.48 15.54 -11.24
C LYS A 238 22.37 14.47 -11.87
N ASP A 239 21.79 13.54 -12.63
CA ASP A 239 22.56 12.54 -13.35
C ASP A 239 23.13 13.14 -14.63
N SER A 240 24.47 13.29 -14.68
CA SER A 240 25.21 13.76 -15.86
C SER A 240 24.69 15.06 -16.48
N TRP A 241 24.00 15.88 -15.69
CA TRP A 241 23.10 16.93 -16.19
C TRP A 241 23.82 18.09 -16.88
N ALA A 242 24.99 18.49 -16.37
CA ALA A 242 25.66 19.67 -16.89
C ALA A 242 26.29 19.38 -18.26
N ALA A 243 27.21 18.43 -18.33
CA ALA A 243 27.98 18.15 -19.53
C ALA A 243 27.18 17.40 -20.62
N SER A 244 26.27 16.51 -20.22
CA SER A 244 25.57 15.64 -21.17
C SER A 244 24.22 16.19 -21.63
N LEU A 245 23.59 17.10 -20.87
CA LEU A 245 22.26 17.61 -21.17
C LEU A 245 22.26 19.13 -21.42
N VAL A 246 22.72 19.93 -20.46
CA VAL A 246 22.52 21.38 -20.46
C VAL A 246 23.54 22.14 -21.31
N TRP A 247 24.84 21.87 -21.15
CA TRP A 247 25.90 22.61 -21.85
C TRP A 247 25.82 22.51 -23.38
N PRO A 248 25.51 21.36 -24.00
CA PRO A 248 25.35 21.26 -25.45
C PRO A 248 24.30 22.23 -26.01
N LEU A 249 23.21 22.46 -25.27
CA LEU A 249 22.13 23.38 -25.65
C LEU A 249 22.51 24.84 -25.40
N VAL A 250 23.06 25.12 -24.21
CA VAL A 250 23.42 26.49 -23.81
C VAL A 250 24.51 27.06 -24.72
N ALA A 251 25.48 26.24 -25.15
CA ALA A 251 26.54 26.68 -26.05
C ALA A 251 26.01 27.15 -27.42
N LYS A 252 24.80 26.74 -27.81
CA LYS A 252 24.12 27.23 -29.01
C LYS A 252 23.16 28.37 -28.73
N ASN A 253 22.39 28.27 -27.66
CA ASN A 253 21.48 29.32 -27.25
C ASN A 253 21.72 29.70 -25.79
N ASN A 254 22.51 30.77 -25.60
CA ASN A 254 22.87 31.26 -24.28
C ASN A 254 21.65 31.62 -23.42
N VAL A 255 20.49 31.95 -24.00
CA VAL A 255 19.27 32.29 -23.24
C VAL A 255 18.75 31.08 -22.45
N LEU A 256 19.03 29.85 -22.91
CA LEU A 256 18.63 28.64 -22.21
C LEU A 256 19.28 28.50 -20.83
N ILE A 257 20.38 29.18 -20.55
CA ILE A 257 20.99 29.18 -19.20
C ILE A 257 20.03 29.74 -18.14
N LEU A 258 19.21 30.74 -18.51
CA LEU A 258 18.24 31.33 -17.60
C LEU A 258 17.07 30.37 -17.35
N LEU A 259 16.64 29.66 -18.39
CA LEU A 259 15.59 28.64 -18.30
C LEU A 259 16.05 27.49 -17.41
N PHE A 260 17.22 26.90 -17.68
CA PHE A 260 17.76 25.79 -16.89
C PHE A 260 18.11 26.23 -15.47
N GLY A 261 18.67 27.42 -15.28
CA GLY A 261 18.94 27.99 -13.95
C GLY A 261 17.67 28.20 -13.14
N GLY A 262 16.63 28.80 -13.74
CA GLY A 262 15.32 28.97 -13.11
C GLY A 262 14.66 27.64 -12.77
N PHE A 263 14.69 26.67 -13.70
CA PHE A 263 14.21 25.32 -13.46
C PHE A 263 14.96 24.64 -12.31
N PHE A 264 16.29 24.74 -12.26
CA PHE A 264 17.11 24.14 -11.21
C PHE A 264 16.80 24.74 -9.83
N MET A 265 16.57 26.05 -9.76
CA MET A 265 16.16 26.73 -8.53
C MET A 265 14.77 26.26 -8.08
N VAL A 266 13.79 26.26 -8.98
CA VAL A 266 12.42 25.85 -8.65
C VAL A 266 12.35 24.37 -8.28
N ALA A 267 12.95 23.49 -9.09
CA ALA A 267 12.95 22.05 -8.83
C ALA A 267 13.76 21.70 -7.57
N GLY A 268 14.90 22.37 -7.34
CA GLY A 268 15.70 22.20 -6.14
C GLY A 268 14.95 22.63 -4.88
N LEU A 269 14.29 23.78 -4.89
CA LEU A 269 13.45 24.25 -3.79
C LEU A 269 12.24 23.33 -3.58
N ALA A 270 11.57 22.89 -4.63
CA ALA A 270 10.44 21.98 -4.55
C ALA A 270 10.84 20.63 -3.92
N LEU A 271 11.96 20.05 -4.34
CA LEU A 271 12.47 18.80 -3.79
C LEU A 271 12.87 18.96 -2.32
N MET A 272 13.57 20.04 -1.97
CA MET A 272 13.92 20.34 -0.57
C MET A 272 12.68 20.51 0.30
N ASN A 273 11.68 21.25 -0.18
CA ASN A 273 10.42 21.44 0.54
C ASN A 273 9.66 20.11 0.71
N ALA A 274 9.72 19.20 -0.27
CA ALA A 274 9.16 17.85 -0.15
C ALA A 274 9.83 17.06 0.98
N ILE A 275 11.16 17.05 1.00
CA ILE A 275 11.96 16.35 2.02
C ILE A 275 11.69 16.93 3.40
N ILE A 276 11.73 18.26 3.54
CA ILE A 276 11.43 18.95 4.80
C ILE A 276 10.01 18.60 5.25
N GLY A 277 9.02 18.60 4.36
CA GLY A 277 7.65 18.21 4.67
C GLY A 277 7.55 16.79 5.25
N VAL A 278 8.25 15.81 4.66
CA VAL A 278 8.30 14.43 5.18
C VAL A 278 8.99 14.37 6.54
N VAL A 279 10.13 15.04 6.70
CA VAL A 279 10.88 15.05 7.98
C VAL A 279 10.05 15.69 9.10
N VAL A 280 9.35 16.79 8.80
CA VAL A 280 8.46 17.46 9.75
C VAL A 280 7.30 16.54 10.14
N GLU A 281 6.65 15.88 9.18
CA GLU A 281 5.55 14.94 9.46
C GLU A 281 6.02 13.76 10.34
N CYS A 282 7.18 13.18 10.04
CA CYS A 282 7.80 12.13 10.86
C CYS A 282 8.12 12.62 12.28
N THR A 283 8.60 13.85 12.42
CA THR A 283 8.92 14.44 13.73
C THR A 283 7.64 14.70 14.54
N LEU A 284 6.61 15.26 13.91
CA LEU A 284 5.32 15.56 14.54
C LEU A 284 4.58 14.28 14.95
N SER A 285 4.56 13.25 14.11
CA SER A 285 3.94 11.96 14.42
C SER A 285 4.66 11.22 15.56
N SER A 286 6.00 11.28 15.59
CA SER A 286 6.80 10.73 16.69
C SER A 286 6.52 11.46 18.01
N SER A 287 6.44 12.80 17.97
CA SER A 287 6.12 13.62 19.14
C SER A 287 4.72 13.31 19.71
N LYS A 288 3.70 13.19 18.85
CA LYS A 288 2.33 12.79 19.25
C LYS A 288 2.33 11.41 19.92
N THR A 289 3.02 10.45 19.33
CA THR A 289 3.11 9.08 19.87
C THR A 289 3.79 9.06 21.25
N ASN A 290 4.83 9.88 21.45
CA ASN A 290 5.51 9.98 22.74
C ASN A 290 4.63 10.65 23.80
N ALA A 291 3.95 11.74 23.46
CA ALA A 291 3.02 12.42 24.37
C ALA A 291 1.85 11.52 24.81
N GLU A 292 1.30 10.71 23.91
CA GLU A 292 0.27 9.72 24.26
C GLU A 292 0.80 8.62 25.20
N LYS A 293 2.04 8.17 25.02
CA LYS A 293 2.67 7.19 25.91
C LYS A 293 2.87 7.76 27.31
N GLU A 294 3.43 8.96 27.41
CA GLU A 294 3.62 9.66 28.68
C GLU A 294 2.30 9.90 29.41
N TYR A 295 1.24 10.30 28.68
CA TYR A 295 -0.09 10.47 29.27
C TYR A 295 -0.64 9.16 29.83
N LYS A 296 -0.52 8.04 29.08
CA LYS A 296 -0.95 6.72 29.56
C LYS A 296 -0.15 6.23 30.76
N GLU A 297 1.14 6.52 30.81
CA GLU A 297 1.98 6.18 31.98
C GLU A 297 1.54 6.96 33.22
N LYS A 298 1.27 8.27 33.09
CA LYS A 298 0.72 9.07 34.20
C LYS A 298 -0.61 8.52 34.71
N MET A 299 -1.54 8.18 33.82
CA MET A 299 -2.82 7.58 34.22
C MET A 299 -2.65 6.25 34.97
N LYS A 300 -1.67 5.42 34.58
CA LYS A 300 -1.37 4.17 35.31
C LYS A 300 -0.81 4.46 36.69
N VAL A 301 0.09 5.43 36.82
CA VAL A 301 0.65 5.83 38.12
C VAL A 301 -0.45 6.38 39.02
N ASP A 302 -1.32 7.27 38.52
CA ASP A 302 -2.43 7.84 39.27
C ASP A 302 -3.41 6.74 39.74
N GLN A 303 -3.68 5.73 38.90
CA GLN A 303 -4.48 4.57 39.29
C GLN A 303 -3.81 3.75 40.40
N LEU A 304 -2.52 3.45 40.27
CA LEU A 304 -1.77 2.71 41.30
C LEU A 304 -1.73 3.47 42.63
N VAL A 305 -1.57 4.79 42.60
CA VAL A 305 -1.62 5.65 43.79
C VAL A 305 -3.01 5.60 44.41
N MET A 306 -4.07 5.73 43.60
CA MET A 306 -5.45 5.67 44.09
C MET A 306 -5.80 4.31 44.70
N ASP A 307 -5.38 3.21 44.07
CA ASP A 307 -5.60 1.86 44.58
C ASP A 307 -4.81 1.62 45.89
N SER A 308 -3.57 2.12 45.97
CA SER A 308 -2.77 2.05 47.20
C SER A 308 -3.40 2.88 48.34
N LEU A 309 -3.92 4.08 48.03
CA LEU A 309 -4.63 4.91 49.01
C LEU A 309 -5.91 4.25 49.49
N LYS A 310 -6.70 3.67 48.57
CA LYS A 310 -7.89 2.89 48.94
C LYS A 310 -7.55 1.73 49.86
N GLN A 311 -6.45 1.03 49.58
CA GLN A 311 -6.01 -0.08 50.41
C GLN A 311 -5.60 0.40 51.82
N ILE A 312 -4.85 1.49 51.92
CA ILE A 312 -4.50 2.09 53.21
C ILE A 312 -5.74 2.51 54.00
N PHE A 313 -6.72 3.15 53.36
CA PHE A 313 -7.96 3.54 54.02
C PHE A 313 -8.81 2.34 54.45
N HIS A 314 -8.86 1.29 53.62
CA HIS A 314 -9.54 0.05 53.97
C HIS A 314 -8.84 -0.69 55.12
N ASP A 315 -7.51 -0.66 55.18
CA ASP A 315 -6.74 -1.29 56.26
C ASP A 315 -6.83 -0.49 57.58
N ALA A 316 -7.11 0.81 57.50
CA ALA A 316 -7.29 1.69 58.65
C ALA A 316 -8.74 1.73 59.18
N ASP A 317 -9.72 1.40 58.35
CA ASP A 317 -11.13 1.24 58.75
C ASP A 317 -11.30 -0.09 59.52
N THR A 318 -11.24 0.00 60.85
CA THR A 318 -11.22 -1.18 61.72
C THR A 318 -12.61 -1.76 61.94
N ASP A 319 -13.65 -0.94 61.76
CA ASP A 319 -15.05 -1.29 62.04
C ASP A 319 -15.89 -1.57 60.78
N TYR A 320 -15.28 -1.42 59.59
CA TYR A 320 -15.88 -1.63 58.26
C TYR A 320 -17.11 -0.74 58.02
N SER A 321 -17.16 0.43 58.64
CA SER A 321 -18.25 1.39 58.47
C SER A 321 -18.19 2.10 57.11
N GLY A 322 -17.03 2.11 56.45
CA GLY A 322 -16.78 2.84 55.21
C GLY A 322 -16.49 4.33 55.40
N GLU A 323 -16.38 4.80 56.64
CA GLU A 323 -15.96 6.15 57.04
C GLU A 323 -14.76 6.03 58.00
N LEU A 324 -13.84 7.01 58.01
CA LEU A 324 -12.70 7.01 58.95
C LEU A 324 -12.90 8.04 60.05
N ASP A 325 -12.81 7.59 61.30
CA ASP A 325 -12.83 8.47 62.47
C ASP A 325 -11.44 8.97 62.86
N ARG A 326 -11.39 10.08 63.63
CA ARG A 326 -10.11 10.71 64.02
C ARG A 326 -9.16 9.79 64.79
N ASP A 327 -9.70 8.82 65.51
CA ASP A 327 -8.94 7.88 66.32
C ASP A 327 -8.32 6.75 65.45
N GLU A 328 -8.87 6.48 64.26
CA GLU A 328 -8.34 5.52 63.28
C GLU A 328 -7.27 6.14 62.35
N LEU A 329 -7.19 7.47 62.32
CA LEU A 329 -6.20 8.25 61.54
C LEU A 329 -4.91 8.57 62.30
N ALA A 330 -4.81 8.24 63.59
CA ALA A 330 -3.74 8.65 64.51
C ALA A 330 -2.55 7.66 64.55
#